data_AF-A0A816N8B2-F1
#
_entry.id   AF-A0A816N8B2-F1
#
_cell.length_a   1.000
_cell.length_b   1.000
_cell.length_c   1.000
_cell.angle_alpha   90.00
_cell.angle_beta   90.00
_cell.angle_gamma   90.00
#
_symmetry.space_group_name_H-M   'P 1'
#
loop_
_entity.id
_entity.type
_entity.pdbx_description
1 polymer ?
#
loop_
_entity_poly.entity_id
_entity_poly.type
_entity_poly.pdbx_seq_one_letter_code
_entity_poly.pdbx_strand_id
1 'polypeptide(L)'
;MSTRRKKRAELRALECLAYSSTLSYLRAQNDYDKEAKCIIEHIRPLLNISSPRHLAELKRLINDEELERLVSLKHIGESNLKHKWVELEEKEDEDVKSNNNSTSIKKKFKGS
;
A
#
# COMPACT_ATOMS: atom_id res chain seq x y z
N MET A 1 -29.07 7.44 -7.46
CA MET A 1 -27.74 7.24 -8.08
C MET A 1 -27.86 6.45 -9.38
N SER A 2 -27.27 6.91 -10.49
CA SER A 2 -27.27 6.21 -11.79
C SER A 2 -26.55 4.85 -11.73
N THR A 3 -27.06 3.85 -12.45
CA THR A 3 -26.51 2.49 -12.58
C THR A 3 -25.03 2.48 -12.98
N ARG A 4 -24.58 3.44 -13.81
CA ARG A 4 -23.16 3.58 -14.19
C ARG A 4 -22.25 3.98 -13.02
N ARG A 5 -22.72 4.88 -12.14
CA ARG A 5 -21.96 5.29 -10.95
C ARG A 5 -21.84 4.14 -9.95
N LYS A 6 -22.89 3.33 -9.79
CA LYS A 6 -22.87 2.12 -8.95
C LYS A 6 -21.82 1.13 -9.44
N LYS A 7 -21.84 0.78 -10.73
CA LYS A 7 -20.87 -0.15 -11.33
C LYS A 7 -19.41 0.32 -11.20
N ARG A 8 -19.17 1.64 -11.35
CA ARG A 8 -17.82 2.21 -11.15
C ARG A 8 -17.36 2.11 -9.69
N ALA A 9 -18.25 2.38 -8.73
CA ALA A 9 -17.92 2.25 -7.32
C ALA A 9 -17.64 0.79 -6.93
N GLU A 10 -18.42 -0.15 -7.48
CA GLU A 10 -18.22 -1.58 -7.30
C GLU A 10 -16.88 -2.06 -7.85
N LEU A 11 -16.53 -1.68 -9.08
CA LEU A 11 -15.21 -1.97 -9.65
C LEU A 11 -14.09 -1.40 -8.75
N ARG A 12 -14.24 -0.16 -8.27
CA ARG A 12 -13.24 0.46 -7.40
C ARG A 12 -13.10 -0.27 -6.07
N ALA A 13 -14.19 -0.78 -5.52
CA ALA A 13 -14.16 -1.59 -4.30
C ALA A 13 -13.40 -2.91 -4.55
N LEU A 14 -13.64 -3.56 -5.68
CA LEU A 14 -12.93 -4.80 -6.06
C LEU A 14 -11.43 -4.57 -6.27
N GLU A 15 -11.02 -3.49 -6.95
CA GLU A 15 -9.61 -3.12 -7.12
C GLU A 15 -8.90 -2.94 -5.76
N CYS A 16 -9.51 -2.16 -4.86
CA CYS A 16 -8.95 -1.93 -3.53
C CYS A 16 -8.90 -3.21 -2.68
N LEU A 17 -9.94 -4.05 -2.74
CA LEU A 17 -10.00 -5.31 -2.01
C LEU A 17 -8.93 -6.30 -2.48
N ALA A 18 -8.79 -6.44 -3.80
CA ALA A 18 -7.77 -7.31 -4.40
C ALA A 18 -6.36 -6.84 -3.98
N TYR A 19 -6.09 -5.54 -4.05
CA TYR A 19 -4.80 -4.99 -3.64
C TYR A 19 -4.50 -5.24 -2.15
N SER A 20 -5.46 -4.94 -1.28
CA SER A 20 -5.31 -5.12 0.17
C SER A 20 -5.11 -6.59 0.56
N SER A 21 -5.84 -7.49 -0.11
CA SER A 21 -5.72 -8.95 0.11
C SER A 21 -4.34 -9.46 -0.33
N THR A 22 -3.86 -9.04 -1.51
CA THR A 22 -2.53 -9.41 -1.99
C THR A 22 -1.43 -8.92 -1.06
N LEU A 23 -1.49 -7.68 -0.58
CA LEU A 23 -0.51 -7.18 0.37
C LEU A 23 -0.53 -7.94 1.69
N SER A 24 -1.71 -8.30 2.19
CA SER A 24 -1.85 -9.09 3.42
C SER A 24 -1.25 -10.48 3.24
N TYR A 25 -1.48 -11.11 2.09
CA TYR A 25 -0.83 -12.38 1.73
C TYR A 25 0.70 -12.25 1.70
N LEU A 26 1.24 -11.27 0.98
CA LEU A 26 2.69 -11.06 0.90
C LEU A 26 3.32 -10.82 2.28
N ARG A 27 2.67 -9.99 3.10
CA ARG A 27 3.10 -9.70 4.47
C ARG A 27 3.07 -10.92 5.38
N ALA A 28 2.08 -11.81 5.19
CA ALA A 28 1.99 -13.10 5.88
C ALA A 28 3.01 -14.13 5.38
N GLN A 29 3.55 -13.93 4.17
CA GLN A 29 4.46 -14.90 3.58
C GLN A 29 5.89 -14.78 4.09
N ASN A 30 6.44 -13.56 4.12
CA ASN A 30 7.82 -13.25 4.49
C ASN A 30 7.96 -11.75 4.84
N ASP A 31 9.16 -11.34 5.24
CA ASP A 31 9.55 -9.93 5.20
C ASP A 31 9.57 -9.40 3.75
N TYR A 32 9.63 -8.08 3.57
CA TYR A 32 9.58 -7.46 2.26
C TYR A 32 10.83 -7.79 1.42
N ASP A 33 10.66 -8.53 0.33
CA ASP A 33 11.74 -9.01 -0.52
C ASP A 33 11.58 -8.58 -1.99
N LYS A 34 12.46 -9.09 -2.87
CA LYS A 34 12.45 -8.74 -4.30
C LYS A 34 11.19 -9.23 -5.01
N GLU A 35 10.62 -10.36 -4.58
CA GLU A 35 9.44 -10.94 -5.19
C GLU A 35 8.20 -10.12 -4.81
N ALA A 36 8.04 -9.82 -3.51
CA ALA A 36 6.99 -8.94 -3.01
C ALA A 36 7.06 -7.56 -3.70
N LYS A 37 8.25 -6.99 -3.83
CA LYS A 37 8.46 -5.73 -4.57
C LYS A 37 7.97 -5.83 -6.02
N CYS A 38 8.41 -6.86 -6.75
CA CYS A 38 8.04 -7.07 -8.14
C CYS A 38 6.52 -7.17 -8.30
N ILE A 39 5.86 -7.97 -7.45
CA ILE A 39 4.40 -8.14 -7.47
C ILE A 39 3.70 -6.79 -7.22
N ILE A 40 4.11 -6.06 -6.17
CA ILE A 40 3.50 -4.77 -5.81
C ILE A 40 3.65 -3.75 -6.94
N GLU A 41 4.85 -3.64 -7.54
CA GLU A 41 5.13 -2.71 -8.64
C GLU A 41 4.29 -3.02 -9.89
N HIS A 42 3.94 -4.28 -10.14
CA HIS A 42 3.09 -4.67 -11.26
C HIS A 42 1.58 -4.50 -10.97
N ILE A 43 1.10 -4.92 -9.80
CA ILE A 43 -0.35 -4.90 -9.51
C ILE A 43 -0.87 -3.50 -9.16
N ARG A 44 -0.03 -2.63 -8.58
CA ARG A 44 -0.41 -1.27 -8.16
C ARG A 44 -0.92 -0.43 -9.34
N PRO A 45 -0.21 -0.30 -10.47
CA PRO A 45 -0.73 0.41 -11.64
C PRO A 45 -1.89 -0.33 -12.30
N LEU A 46 -1.87 -1.67 -12.33
CA LEU A 46 -2.95 -2.48 -12.92
C LEU A 46 -4.31 -2.24 -12.22
N LEU A 47 -4.30 -2.08 -10.90
CA LEU A 47 -5.48 -1.85 -10.05
C LEU A 47 -5.74 -0.36 -9.77
N ASN A 48 -5.08 0.55 -10.48
CA ASN A 48 -5.24 2.00 -10.32
C ASN A 48 -5.06 2.47 -8.86
N ILE A 49 -4.07 1.94 -8.15
CA ILE A 49 -3.80 2.29 -6.74
C ILE A 49 -2.84 3.48 -6.67
N SER A 50 -3.30 4.57 -6.05
CA SER A 50 -2.49 5.79 -5.87
C SER A 50 -1.47 5.63 -4.74
N SER A 51 -0.41 6.45 -4.73
CA SER A 51 0.60 6.43 -3.67
C SER A 51 0.04 6.67 -2.26
N PRO A 52 -0.86 7.66 -2.04
CA PRO A 52 -1.48 7.81 -0.72
C PRO A 52 -2.26 6.56 -0.29
N ARG A 53 -2.90 5.85 -1.23
CA ARG A 53 -3.62 4.61 -0.91
C ARG A 53 -2.66 3.46 -0.60
N HIS A 54 -1.59 3.32 -1.37
CA HIS A 54 -0.55 2.32 -1.09
C HIS A 54 0.04 2.52 0.30
N LEU A 55 0.47 3.74 0.62
CA LEU A 55 0.98 4.12 1.93
C LEU A 55 -0.02 3.81 3.06
N ALA A 56 -1.31 4.10 2.87
CA ALA A 56 -2.34 3.76 3.84
C ALA A 56 -2.44 2.24 4.08
N GLU A 57 -2.30 1.41 3.03
CA GLU A 57 -2.26 -0.04 3.18
C GLU A 57 -0.97 -0.51 3.88
N LEU A 58 0.20 0.09 3.59
CA LEU A 58 1.44 -0.23 4.32
C LEU A 58 1.29 0.02 5.82
N LYS A 59 0.79 1.19 6.21
CA LYS A 59 0.50 1.54 7.60
C LYS A 59 -0.49 0.56 8.25
N ARG A 60 -1.53 0.15 7.50
CA ARG A 60 -2.48 -0.87 7.96
C ARG A 60 -1.78 -2.19 8.25
N LEU A 61 -0.99 -2.73 7.31
CA LEU A 61 -0.31 -4.02 7.44
C LEU A 61 0.68 -4.06 8.61
N ILE A 62 1.40 -2.96 8.81
CA ILE A 62 2.37 -2.81 9.89
C ILE A 62 1.67 -2.87 11.26
N ASN A 63 0.45 -2.34 11.34
CA ASN A 63 -0.30 -2.21 12.59
C ASN A 63 -1.41 -3.27 12.76
N ASP A 64 -1.50 -4.26 11.87
CA ASP A 64 -2.50 -5.32 11.90
C ASP A 64 -2.05 -6.43 12.86
N GLU A 65 -2.61 -6.42 14.08
CA GLU A 65 -2.24 -7.35 15.15
C GLU A 65 -2.53 -8.82 14.78
N GLU A 66 -3.63 -9.08 14.07
CA GLU A 66 -3.97 -10.44 13.64
C GLU A 66 -3.02 -10.93 12.56
N LEU A 67 -2.64 -10.05 11.62
CA LEU A 67 -1.64 -10.38 10.62
C LEU A 67 -0.27 -10.64 11.25
N GLU A 68 0.14 -9.85 12.24
CA GLU A 68 1.37 -10.06 13.00
C GLU A 68 1.35 -11.41 13.73
N ARG A 69 0.22 -11.78 14.33
CA ARG A 69 0.02 -13.09 14.96
C ARG A 69 0.14 -14.23 13.96
N LEU A 70 -0.46 -14.10 12.76
CA LEU A 70 -0.37 -15.12 11.71
C LEU A 70 1.09 -15.31 11.23
N VAL A 71 1.82 -14.22 11.03
CA VAL A 71 3.24 -14.25 10.64
C VAL A 71 4.07 -14.96 11.71
N SER A 72 3.87 -14.58 12.97
CA SER A 72 4.60 -15.15 14.11
C SER A 72 4.37 -16.66 14.25
N LEU A 73 3.14 -17.11 14.02
CA LEU A 73 2.79 -18.54 14.04
C LEU A 73 3.43 -19.32 12.89
N LYS A 74 3.53 -18.72 11.71
CA LYS A 74 4.10 -19.36 10.53
C LYS A 74 5.63 -19.43 10.61
N HIS A 75 6.26 -18.41 11.18
CA HIS A 75 7.72 -18.24 11.20
C HIS A 75 8.29 -18.36 12.62
N ILE A 76 8.04 -19.51 13.26
CA ILE A 76 8.51 -19.76 14.64
C ILE A 76 10.04 -19.72 14.67
N GLY A 77 10.59 -18.76 15.42
CA GLY A 77 12.04 -18.62 15.63
C GLY A 77 12.74 -17.67 14.66
N GLU A 78 12.04 -17.09 13.68
CA GLU A 78 12.57 -16.03 12.84
C GLU A 78 12.35 -14.67 13.51
N SER A 79 13.43 -13.95 13.78
CA SER A 79 13.36 -12.59 14.28
C SER A 79 13.28 -11.60 13.12
N ASN A 80 12.38 -10.62 13.25
CA ASN A 80 12.34 -9.39 12.46
C ASN A 80 11.79 -9.48 11.01
N LEU A 81 10.59 -10.02 10.85
CA LEU A 81 9.88 -10.12 9.56
C LEU A 81 9.08 -8.86 9.15
N LYS A 82 9.37 -7.75 9.83
CA LYS A 82 8.63 -6.49 9.69
C LYS A 82 9.51 -5.32 9.27
N HIS A 83 10.83 -5.36 9.50
CA HIS A 83 11.69 -4.19 9.30
C HIS A 83 11.64 -3.64 7.87
N LYS A 84 11.73 -4.47 6.83
CA LYS A 84 11.74 -3.96 5.45
C LYS A 84 10.39 -3.43 5.02
N TRP A 85 9.30 -3.94 5.59
CA TRP A 85 7.98 -3.36 5.40
C TRP A 85 7.88 -1.96 6.01
N VAL A 86 8.51 -1.72 7.17
CA VAL A 86 8.60 -0.40 7.80
C VAL A 86 9.48 0.55 6.99
N GLU A 87 10.67 0.10 6.55
CA GLU A 87 11.55 0.90 5.69
C GLU A 87 10.85 1.34 4.38
N LEU A 88 10.04 0.46 3.79
CA LEU A 88 9.23 0.77 2.62
C LEU A 88 8.16 1.84 2.92
N GLU A 89 7.49 1.72 4.07
CA GLU A 89 6.46 2.67 4.50
C GLU A 89 7.04 4.07 4.71
N GLU A 90 8.16 4.18 5.43
CA GLU A 90 8.88 5.44 5.64
C GLU A 90 9.27 6.08 4.32
N LYS A 91 9.81 5.29 3.38
CA LYS A 91 10.17 5.77 2.05
C LYS A 91 8.96 6.32 1.27
N GLU A 92 7.85 5.59 1.22
CA GLU A 92 6.65 6.04 0.52
C GLU A 92 6.00 7.26 1.21
N ASP A 93 6.08 7.38 2.53
CA ASP A 93 5.60 8.55 3.29
C ASP A 93 6.37 9.82 2.88
N GLU A 94 7.70 9.73 2.77
CA GLU A 94 8.55 10.83 2.32
C GLU A 94 8.28 11.22 0.85
N ASP A 95 8.14 10.24 -0.04
CA ASP A 95 7.82 10.48 -1.45
C ASP A 95 6.46 11.18 -1.63
N VAL A 96 5.44 10.77 -0.85
CA VAL A 96 4.11 11.41 -0.85
C VAL A 96 4.18 12.85 -0.33
N LYS A 97 4.92 13.11 0.76
CA LYS A 97 5.12 14.48 1.29
C LYS A 97 5.83 15.38 0.27
N SER A 98 6.90 14.90 -0.35
CA SER A 98 7.68 15.65 -1.35
C SER A 98 6.83 16.06 -2.56
N ASN A 99 5.99 15.14 -3.06
CA ASN A 99 5.12 15.41 -4.20
C ASN A 99 4.02 16.44 -3.86
N ASN A 100 3.45 16.37 -2.65
CA ASN A 100 2.46 17.33 -2.17
C ASN A 100 3.03 18.75 -2.01
N ASN A 101 4.28 18.87 -1.53
CA ASN A 101 4.98 20.15 -1.44
C ASN A 101 5.24 20.77 -2.81
N SER A 102 5.72 19.96 -3.77
CA SER A 102 5.95 20.39 -5.15
C SER A 102 4.66 20.88 -5.85
N THR A 103 3.54 20.19 -5.60
CA THR A 103 2.23 20.56 -6.15
C THR A 103 1.71 21.87 -5.55
N SER A 104 1.93 22.08 -4.26
CA SER A 104 1.55 23.32 -3.55
C SER A 104 2.34 24.53 -4.05
N ILE A 105 3.65 24.36 -4.33
CA ILE A 105 4.50 25.41 -4.92
C ILE A 105 4.01 25.79 -6.31
N LYS A 106 3.77 24.81 -7.21
CA LYS A 106 3.29 25.08 -8.58
C LYS A 106 1.93 25.81 -8.62
N LYS A 107 1.05 25.57 -7.65
CA LYS A 107 -0.22 26.30 -7.51
C LYS A 107 -0.03 27.76 -7.09
N LYS A 108 0.95 28.06 -6.23
CA LYS A 108 1.27 29.44 -5.83
C LYS A 108 1.79 30.30 -7.00
N PHE A 109 2.52 29.72 -7.94
CA PHE A 109 3.11 30.46 -9.07
C PHE A 109 2.18 30.62 -10.29
N LYS A 110 1.09 29.87 -10.40
CA LYS A 110 0.11 29.98 -11.51
C LYS A 110 -1.08 30.90 -11.21
N GLY A 111 -1.10 31.54 -10.04
CA GLY A 111 -2.17 32.43 -9.60
C GLY A 111 -1.77 33.90 -9.51
N SER A 112 -0.71 34.32 -10.22
CA SER A 112 -0.22 35.71 -10.24
C SER A 112 -0.20 36.28 -11.64
#